data_AF-A0AAP0NWS4-F1
#
_entry.id   AF-A0AAP0NWS4-F1
#
_cell.length_a   1.000
_cell.length_b   1.000
_cell.length_c   1.000
_cell.angle_alpha   90.00
_cell.angle_beta   90.00
_cell.angle_gamma   90.00
#
_symmetry.space_group_name_H-M   'P 1'
#
loop_
_entity.id
_entity.type
_entity.pdbx_description
1 polymer ?
#
loop_
_entity_poly.entity_id
_entity_poly.type
_entity_poly.pdbx_seq_one_letter_code
_entity_poly.pdbx_strand_id
1 'polypeptide(L)'
;MFCFILFSTNCLEIAEFFFVDTSPFVDMYFQPKAEHHYDWRGVLPRQNYISNVLKDLKQALSESTAEWKIVVGHHAIRSIGFHGNTSELIKQLLPILNENNVDLYMNGHDHCLEHISSSKGYQSNKEKEHF
;
A
#
# COMPACT_ATOMS: atom_id res chain seq x y z
N MET A 1 0.01 -2.77 12.96
CA MET A 1 -1.12 -2.16 12.23
C MET A 1 -1.94 -1.36 13.23
N PHE A 2 -1.92 -0.02 13.17
CA PHE A 2 -2.86 0.79 13.95
C PHE A 2 -4.07 1.07 13.06
N CYS A 3 -5.15 0.32 13.27
CA CYS A 3 -6.45 0.60 12.67
C CYS A 3 -7.19 1.54 13.61
N PHE A 4 -7.38 2.81 13.22
CA PHE A 4 -8.26 3.73 13.93
C PHE A 4 -9.69 3.48 13.46
N ILE A 5 -10.44 2.66 14.20
CA ILE A 5 -11.88 2.50 13.96
C ILE A 5 -12.60 3.63 14.67
N LEU A 6 -13.12 4.60 13.92
CA LEU A 6 -14.06 5.59 14.44
C LEU A 6 -15.46 4.98 14.40
N PHE A 7 -16.01 4.56 15.56
CA PHE A 7 -17.36 3.99 15.60
C PHE A 7 -18.41 5.08 15.31
N SER A 8 -19.07 5.01 14.15
CA SER A 8 -20.30 5.74 13.85
C SER A 8 -21.39 4.75 13.45
N THR A 9 -22.32 4.48 14.37
CA THR A 9 -23.54 3.74 14.05
C THR A 9 -24.42 4.62 13.15
N ASN A 10 -24.64 4.17 11.90
CA ASN A 10 -25.44 4.81 10.83
C ASN A 10 -24.77 5.89 9.94
N CYS A 11 -23.50 5.73 9.56
CA CYS A 11 -22.93 6.54 8.47
C CYS A 11 -22.24 5.62 7.44
N LEU A 12 -22.57 5.77 6.15
CA LEU A 12 -21.81 5.14 5.08
C LEU A 12 -20.33 5.49 5.26
N GLU A 13 -19.46 4.49 5.35
CA GLU A 13 -18.02 4.70 5.35
C GLU A 13 -17.61 5.20 3.96
N ILE A 14 -17.38 6.51 3.84
CA ILE A 14 -17.05 7.13 2.54
C ILE A 14 -15.65 6.69 2.11
N ALA A 15 -14.69 6.70 3.02
CA ALA A 15 -13.31 6.33 2.72
C ALA A 15 -12.65 5.68 3.92
N GLU A 16 -11.81 4.67 3.65
CA GLU A 16 -10.97 4.01 4.64
C GLU A 16 -9.50 4.04 4.22
N PHE A 17 -8.63 4.33 5.19
CA PHE A 17 -7.20 4.47 4.98
C PHE A 17 -6.43 3.33 5.65
N PHE A 18 -5.57 2.67 4.88
CA PHE A 18 -4.75 1.56 5.34
C PHE A 18 -3.27 1.95 5.27
N PHE A 19 -2.63 2.05 6.43
CA PHE A 19 -1.22 2.45 6.52
C PHE A 19 -0.31 1.23 6.57
N VAL A 20 0.61 1.13 5.62
CA VAL A 20 1.54 0.02 5.48
C VAL A 20 2.97 0.54 5.64
N ASP A 21 3.67 0.03 6.64
CA ASP A 21 5.11 0.22 6.71
C ASP A 21 5.79 -0.60 5.61
N THR A 22 6.26 0.08 4.57
CA THR A 22 6.89 -0.55 3.41
C THR A 22 8.40 -0.73 3.58
N SER A 23 9.01 -0.21 4.65
CA SER A 23 10.47 -0.28 4.86
C SER A 23 10.97 -1.72 4.99
N PRO A 24 10.30 -2.62 5.73
CA PRO A 24 10.72 -4.02 5.83
C PRO A 24 10.65 -4.77 4.49
N PHE A 25 9.93 -4.28 3.48
CA PHE A 25 9.86 -4.93 2.17
C PHE A 25 11.13 -4.73 1.33
N VAL A 26 11.88 -3.66 1.56
CA VAL A 26 13.02 -3.28 0.73
C VAL A 26 14.24 -4.11 1.10
N ASP A 27 14.69 -5.01 0.22
CA ASP A 27 15.80 -5.93 0.50
C ASP A 27 17.12 -5.19 0.71
N MET A 28 17.31 -4.08 0.00
CA MET A 28 18.51 -3.24 0.10
C MET A 28 18.81 -2.81 1.54
N TYR A 29 17.78 -2.56 2.37
CA TYR A 29 17.97 -2.10 3.75
C TYR A 29 18.46 -3.17 4.73
N PHE A 30 18.47 -4.43 4.30
CA PHE A 30 18.96 -5.56 5.09
C PHE A 30 20.30 -6.12 4.55
N GLN A 31 20.87 -5.50 3.52
CA GLN A 31 22.15 -5.94 2.98
C GLN A 31 23.30 -5.59 3.93
N PRO A 32 24.28 -6.48 4.13
CA PRO A 32 25.43 -6.21 5.02
C PRO A 32 26.29 -5.01 4.61
N LYS A 33 26.22 -4.60 3.34
CA LYS A 33 26.96 -3.47 2.77
C LYS A 33 26.08 -2.24 2.52
N ALA A 34 24.88 -2.19 3.09
CA ALA A 34 24.04 -1.01 2.97
C ALA A 34 24.73 0.20 3.62
N GLU A 35 24.63 1.38 3.00
CA GLU A 35 25.19 2.62 3.54
C GLU A 35 24.56 3.01 4.89
N HIS A 36 23.34 2.53 5.13
CA HIS A 36 22.58 2.79 6.35
C HIS A 36 22.32 1.49 7.12
N HIS A 37 22.55 1.55 8.43
CA HIS A 37 22.23 0.49 9.37
C HIS A 37 21.07 0.92 10.25
N TYR A 38 20.04 0.09 10.32
CA TYR A 38 18.82 0.35 11.08
C TYR A 38 18.66 -0.67 12.20
N ASP A 39 17.92 -0.28 13.24
CA ASP A 39 17.52 -1.19 14.30
C ASP A 39 16.30 -2.02 13.87
N TRP A 40 16.52 -3.30 13.60
CA TRP A 40 15.50 -4.22 13.12
C TRP A 40 14.89 -5.12 14.19
N ARG A 41 15.19 -4.90 15.49
CA ARG A 41 14.70 -5.79 16.56
C ARG A 41 13.16 -5.91 16.60
N GLY A 42 12.44 -4.86 16.20
CA GLY A 42 10.96 -4.85 16.15
C GLY A 42 10.35 -5.51 14.90
N VAL A 43 11.15 -5.83 13.88
CA VAL A 43 10.67 -6.42 12.62
C VAL A 43 11.15 -7.85 12.40
N LEU A 44 12.08 -8.34 13.23
CA LEU A 44 12.62 -9.68 13.10
C LEU A 44 11.73 -10.72 13.81
N PRO A 45 11.50 -11.91 13.22
CA PRO A 45 11.97 -12.35 11.90
C PRO A 45 11.25 -11.64 10.74
N ARG A 46 12.05 -11.09 9.81
CA ARG A 46 11.56 -10.20 8.73
C ARG A 46 10.46 -10.84 7.89
N GLN A 47 10.63 -12.10 7.51
CA GLN A 47 9.65 -12.83 6.70
C GLN A 47 8.32 -12.98 7.43
N ASN A 48 8.35 -13.26 8.73
CA ASN A 48 7.13 -13.38 9.54
C ASN A 48 6.44 -12.03 9.66
N TYR A 49 7.20 -10.95 9.88
CA TYR A 49 6.66 -9.59 9.94
C TYR A 49 5.95 -9.23 8.62
N ILE A 50 6.63 -9.37 7.48
CA ILE A 50 6.06 -9.07 6.16
C ILE A 50 4.81 -9.93 5.91
N SER A 51 4.86 -11.23 6.20
CA SER A 51 3.72 -12.13 6.00
C SER A 51 2.52 -11.72 6.85
N ASN A 52 2.74 -11.28 8.09
CA ASN A 52 1.67 -10.81 8.97
C ASN A 52 1.08 -9.50 8.46
N VAL A 53 1.92 -8.54 8.04
CA VAL A 53 1.44 -7.27 7.45
C VAL A 53 0.57 -7.52 6.22
N LEU A 54 1.01 -8.40 5.30
CA LEU A 54 0.24 -8.73 4.10
C LEU A 54 -1.07 -9.44 4.42
N LYS A 55 -1.06 -10.36 5.40
CA LYS A 55 -2.25 -11.07 5.86
C LYS A 55 -3.27 -10.11 6.48
N ASP A 56 -2.81 -9.28 7.42
CA ASP A 56 -3.65 -8.33 8.13
C ASP A 56 -4.24 -7.28 7.18
N LEU A 57 -3.43 -6.79 6.22
CA LEU A 57 -3.89 -5.86 5.20
C LEU A 57 -4.95 -6.51 4.30
N LYS A 58 -4.71 -7.73 3.81
CA LYS A 58 -5.66 -8.45 2.97
C LYS A 58 -6.99 -8.68 3.71
N GLN A 59 -6.92 -9.05 4.98
CA GLN A 59 -8.12 -9.23 5.81
C GLN A 59 -8.88 -7.91 5.96
N ALA A 60 -8.21 -6.84 6.38
CA ALA A 60 -8.86 -5.54 6.60
C ALA A 60 -9.48 -4.99 5.30
N LEU A 61 -8.78 -5.10 4.16
CA LEU A 61 -9.31 -4.70 2.87
C LEU A 61 -10.54 -5.52 2.44
N SER A 62 -10.57 -6.83 2.76
CA SER A 62 -11.70 -7.70 2.42
C SER A 62 -12.94 -7.47 3.29
N GLU A 63 -12.74 -7.02 4.54
CA GLU A 63 -13.81 -6.70 5.48
C GLU A 63 -14.37 -5.29 5.26
N SER A 64 -13.58 -4.39 4.67
CA SER A 64 -13.97 -3.00 4.40
C SER A 64 -15.12 -2.89 3.42
N THR A 65 -16.17 -2.17 3.84
CA THR A 65 -17.34 -1.80 3.03
C THR A 65 -17.29 -0.37 2.50
N ALA A 66 -16.16 0.33 2.71
CA ALA A 66 -16.01 1.72 2.31
C ALA A 66 -16.08 1.92 0.80
N GLU A 67 -16.61 3.07 0.36
CA GLU A 67 -16.67 3.43 -1.07
C GLU A 67 -15.28 3.64 -1.66
N TRP A 68 -14.38 4.27 -0.89
CA TRP A 68 -12.98 4.49 -1.27
C TRP A 68 -12.03 3.76 -0.33
N LYS A 69 -11.17 2.89 -0.88
CA LYS A 69 -10.08 2.22 -0.17
C LYS A 69 -8.75 2.83 -0.57
N ILE A 70 -8.09 3.47 0.37
CA ILE A 70 -6.83 4.19 0.13
C ILE A 70 -5.72 3.52 0.94
N VAL A 71 -4.70 3.01 0.26
CA VAL A 71 -3.52 2.44 0.91
C VAL A 71 -2.38 3.44 0.87
N VAL A 72 -1.72 3.66 2.00
CA VAL A 72 -0.62 4.61 2.15
C VAL A 72 0.63 3.87 2.59
N GLY A 73 1.73 4.06 1.86
CA GLY A 73 3.06 3.54 2.21
C GLY A 73 4.16 4.55 1.93
N HIS A 74 5.38 4.32 2.39
CA HIS A 74 6.49 5.24 2.11
C HIS A 74 7.01 5.09 0.67
N HIS A 75 7.38 3.88 0.26
CA HIS A 75 8.02 3.57 -1.02
C HIS A 75 7.05 3.45 -2.20
N ALA A 76 7.52 3.74 -3.40
CA ALA A 76 6.75 3.65 -4.63
C ALA A 76 6.60 2.20 -5.13
N ILE A 77 5.36 1.78 -5.45
CA ILE A 77 5.12 0.58 -6.27
C ILE A 77 5.53 0.86 -7.71
N ARG A 78 5.15 2.04 -8.22
CA ARG A 78 5.53 2.57 -9.53
C ARG A 78 6.02 4.00 -9.36
N SER A 79 7.14 4.33 -10.00
CA SER A 79 7.70 5.68 -10.02
C SER A 79 8.60 5.86 -11.24
N ILE A 80 8.63 7.08 -11.78
CA ILE A 80 9.60 7.53 -12.79
C ILE A 80 10.72 8.40 -12.19
N GLY A 81 10.73 8.55 -10.87
CA GLY A 81 11.70 9.29 -10.09
C GLY A 81 13.05 8.58 -9.93
N PHE A 82 13.88 9.12 -9.04
CA PHE A 82 15.25 8.67 -8.84
C PHE A 82 15.33 7.24 -8.29
N HIS A 83 14.48 6.91 -7.32
CA HIS A 83 14.44 5.59 -6.70
C HIS A 83 13.69 4.58 -7.57
N GLY A 84 12.70 5.05 -8.32
CA GLY A 84 11.94 4.24 -9.28
C GLY A 84 11.09 3.16 -8.60
N ASN A 85 10.86 2.07 -9.32
CA ASN A 85 9.96 1.01 -8.87
C ASN A 85 10.56 0.15 -7.74
N THR A 86 9.80 -0.06 -6.66
CA THR A 86 10.14 -1.07 -5.65
C THR A 86 9.68 -2.46 -6.10
N SER A 87 10.63 -3.31 -6.51
CA SER A 87 10.33 -4.64 -7.08
C SER A 87 9.61 -5.58 -6.10
N GLU A 88 9.94 -5.48 -4.82
CA GLU A 88 9.37 -6.27 -3.74
C GLU A 88 7.89 -5.92 -3.54
N LEU A 89 7.54 -4.63 -3.60
CA LEU A 89 6.14 -4.19 -3.50
C LEU A 89 5.33 -4.58 -4.75
N ILE A 90 5.93 -4.52 -5.94
CA ILE A 90 5.27 -5.02 -7.17
C ILE A 90 4.94 -6.51 -7.05
N LYS A 91 5.83 -7.31 -6.45
CA LYS A 91 5.64 -8.76 -6.31
C LYS A 91 4.69 -9.14 -5.18
N GLN A 92 4.73 -8.43 -4.05
CA GLN A 92 4.08 -8.85 -2.82
C GLN A 92 2.84 -8.03 -2.47
N LEU A 93 2.87 -6.71 -2.67
CA LEU A 93 1.80 -5.80 -2.24
C LEU A 93 0.78 -5.55 -3.37
N LEU A 94 1.26 -5.21 -4.58
CA LEU A 94 0.41 -4.87 -5.72
C LEU A 94 -0.66 -5.93 -6.05
N PRO A 95 -0.39 -7.25 -5.97
CA PRO A 95 -1.43 -8.26 -6.19
C PRO A 95 -2.59 -8.16 -5.18
N ILE A 96 -2.29 -7.87 -3.91
CA ILE A 96 -3.31 -7.72 -2.86
C ILE A 96 -4.16 -6.47 -3.11
N LEU A 97 -3.52 -5.36 -3.50
CA LEU A 97 -4.24 -4.12 -3.82
C LEU A 97 -5.22 -4.33 -4.98
N ASN A 98 -4.78 -5.02 -6.03
CA ASN A 98 -5.61 -5.33 -7.19
C ASN A 98 -6.74 -6.31 -6.85
N GLU A 99 -6.46 -7.38 -6.09
CA GLU A 99 -7.46 -8.38 -5.68
C GLU A 99 -8.59 -7.78 -4.84
N ASN A 100 -8.29 -6.72 -4.08
CA ASN A 100 -9.24 -6.07 -3.17
C ASN A 100 -9.80 -4.74 -3.71
N ASN A 101 -9.60 -4.44 -4.99
CA ASN A 101 -10.09 -3.23 -5.66
C ASN A 101 -9.73 -1.93 -4.90
N VAL A 102 -8.47 -1.79 -4.49
CA VAL A 102 -7.98 -0.54 -3.88
C VAL A 102 -8.00 0.58 -4.91
N ASP A 103 -8.62 1.70 -4.56
CA ASP A 103 -8.79 2.83 -5.48
C ASP A 103 -7.51 3.64 -5.65
N LEU A 104 -6.75 3.82 -4.57
CA LEU A 104 -5.54 4.63 -4.58
C LEU A 104 -4.44 4.06 -3.68
N TYR A 105 -3.22 4.04 -4.22
CA TYR A 105 -2.00 3.85 -3.46
C TYR A 105 -1.22 5.17 -3.40
N MET A 106 -1.10 5.74 -2.22
CA MET A 106 -0.30 6.96 -1.99
C MET A 106 1.08 6.61 -1.45
N ASN A 107 2.10 7.26 -1.97
CA ASN A 107 3.47 7.12 -1.48
C ASN A 107 4.30 8.39 -1.65
N GLY A 108 5.50 8.38 -1.06
CA GLY A 108 6.51 9.40 -1.24
C GLY A 108 7.82 8.75 -1.68
N HIS A 109 8.87 8.89 -0.86
CA HIS A 109 10.22 8.40 -1.11
C HIS A 109 10.94 9.12 -2.25
N ASP A 110 10.36 9.16 -3.44
CA ASP A 110 10.82 10.04 -4.49
C ASP A 110 10.44 11.49 -4.19
N HIS A 111 11.41 12.40 -4.29
CA HIS A 111 11.23 13.82 -3.97
C HIS A 111 10.64 14.59 -5.16
N CYS A 112 9.58 14.05 -5.76
CA CYS A 112 8.82 14.63 -6.87
C CYS A 112 7.31 14.35 -6.69
N LEU A 113 6.48 15.01 -7.50
CA LEU A 113 5.04 14.76 -7.54
C LEU A 113 4.70 13.98 -8.81
N GLU A 114 4.06 12.83 -8.64
CA GLU A 114 3.71 11.94 -9.75
C GLU A 114 2.26 11.44 -9.61
N HIS A 115 1.58 11.28 -10.73
CA HIS A 115 0.30 10.58 -10.84
C HIS A 115 0.43 9.51 -11.92
N ILE A 116 0.38 8.25 -11.51
CA ILE A 116 0.54 7.08 -12.39
C ILE A 116 -0.72 6.24 -12.30
N SER A 117 -1.41 6.07 -13.43
CA SER A 117 -2.61 5.24 -13.56
C SER A 117 -2.39 4.09 -14.54
N SER A 118 -3.06 2.95 -14.31
CA SER A 118 -3.10 1.86 -15.28
C SER A 118 -4.50 1.74 -15.87
N SER A 119 -4.60 1.55 -17.19
CA SER A 119 -5.89 1.42 -17.89
C SER A 119 -6.62 0.10 -17.61
N LYS A 120 -6.03 -0.83 -16.85
CA LYS A 120 -6.59 -2.18 -16.62
C LYS A 120 -7.54 -2.30 -15.43
N GLY A 121 -7.73 -1.24 -14.63
CA GLY A 121 -8.62 -1.25 -13.46
C GLY A 121 -10.07 -0.81 -13.73
N TYR A 122 -10.38 -0.29 -14.91
CA TYR A 122 -11.71 0.27 -15.21
C TYR A 122 -12.56 -0.74 -15.98
N GLN A 123 -13.18 -1.69 -15.29
CA GLN A 123 -14.40 -2.33 -15.79
C GLN A 123 -15.56 -1.40 -15.45
N SER A 124 -15.87 -0.51 -16.39
CA SER A 124 -16.92 0.49 -16.27
C SER A 124 -18.30 -0.17 -16.10
N ASN A 125 -18.78 -0.25 -14.86
CA ASN A 125 -20.20 -0.34 -14.56
C ASN A 125 -20.68 0.98 -13.94
N LYS A 126 -20.33 2.12 -14.55
CA LYS A 126 -21.06 3.38 -14.39
C LYS A 126 -20.99 4.16 -15.69
N GLU A 127 -22.08 4.14 -16.45
CA GLU A 127 -22.43 5.28 -17.29
C GLU A 127 -22.45 6.52 -16.38
N LYS A 128 -21.59 7.50 -16.67
CA LYS A 128 -21.89 8.95 -16.60
C LYS A 128 -20.64 9.77 -16.95
N GLU A 129 -20.71 10.31 -18.16
CA GLU A 129 -20.30 11.62 -18.69
C GLU A 129 -19.10 12.40 -18.10
N HIS A 130 -18.23 12.85 -19.04
CA HIS A 130 -17.59 14.19 -19.19
C HIS A 130 -17.01 14.80 -17.89
N PHE A 131 -15.70 15.01 -17.72
CA PHE A 131 -14.65 15.54 -18.60
C PHE A 131 -13.29 14.93 -18.23
#